data_AF-A0AA96V9X5-F1
#
_entry.id   AF-A0AA96V9X5-F1
#
_cell.length_a   1.000
_cell.length_b   1.000
_cell.length_c   1.000
_cell.angle_alpha   90.00
_cell.angle_beta   90.00
_cell.angle_gamma   90.00
#
_symmetry.space_group_name_H-M   'P 1'
#
loop_
_entity.id
_entity.type
_entity.pdbx_description
1 polymer ?
#
loop_
_entity_poly.entity_id
_entity_poly.type
_entity_poly.pdbx_seq_one_letter_code
_entity_poly.pdbx_strand_id
1 'polypeptide(L)'
;MTLLKTFGNQNKKIRLCLIQSTLAAGFVSVFFLMMGLFEYGLVVTSLIASVFIVFIFPMSPAAQSRNLIGGHVISAAVGFLCFYGNVLFQGAESVFVYTVLFCGLAVFLSTLLMALFGFEHPPAAAFAAGLVLSLSVPVLMCVLGLVCVLLLAFFKKILLPFYCEN
;
A
#
# COMPACT_ATOMS: atom_id res chain seq x y z
N MET A 1 22.47 -37.62 -8.95
CA MET A 1 22.54 -36.73 -7.76
C MET A 1 21.98 -35.33 -8.04
N THR A 2 22.21 -34.74 -9.22
CA THR A 2 21.81 -33.36 -9.56
C THR A 2 20.29 -33.17 -9.70
N LEU A 3 19.57 -34.11 -10.34
CA LEU A 3 18.11 -34.03 -10.54
C LEU A 3 17.30 -34.09 -9.24
N LEU A 4 17.68 -34.94 -8.28
CA LEU A 4 17.02 -35.02 -6.96
C LEU A 4 17.18 -33.71 -6.16
N LYS A 5 18.31 -33.01 -6.29
CA LYS A 5 18.53 -31.69 -5.71
C LYS A 5 17.62 -30.63 -6.35
N THR A 6 17.40 -30.69 -7.67
CA THR A 6 16.48 -29.77 -8.37
C THR A 6 15.03 -30.03 -7.96
N PHE A 7 14.56 -31.28 -7.91
CA PHE A 7 13.20 -31.60 -7.47
C PHE A 7 12.92 -31.24 -6.00
N GLY A 8 13.89 -31.48 -5.10
CA GLY A 8 13.79 -31.06 -3.70
C GLY A 8 13.67 -29.54 -3.53
N ASN A 9 14.41 -28.78 -4.34
CA ASN A 9 14.38 -27.31 -4.33
C ASN A 9 13.06 -26.74 -4.91
N GLN A 10 12.50 -27.38 -5.95
CA GLN A 10 11.21 -26.99 -6.54
C GLN A 10 10.03 -27.22 -5.58
N ASN A 11 9.99 -28.37 -4.90
CA ASN A 11 8.94 -28.65 -3.91
C ASN A 11 8.99 -27.69 -2.70
N LYS A 12 10.20 -27.27 -2.30
CA LYS A 12 10.39 -26.27 -1.24
C LYS A 12 9.90 -24.88 -1.69
N LYS A 13 10.23 -24.45 -2.92
CA LYS A 13 9.72 -23.21 -3.53
C LYS A 13 8.19 -23.17 -3.62
N ILE A 14 7.57 -24.26 -4.06
CA ILE A 14 6.10 -24.35 -4.17
C ILE A 14 5.45 -24.25 -2.78
N ARG A 15 5.99 -24.94 -1.76
CA ARG A 15 5.49 -24.84 -0.37
C ARG A 15 5.61 -23.42 0.19
N LEU A 16 6.73 -22.74 -0.05
CA LEU A 16 6.91 -21.34 0.33
C LEU A 16 5.91 -20.41 -0.36
N CYS A 17 5.70 -20.58 -1.66
CA CYS A 17 4.71 -19.82 -2.43
C CYS A 17 3.28 -20.03 -1.91
N LEU A 18 2.92 -21.27 -1.55
CA LEU A 18 1.62 -21.59 -0.95
C LEU A 18 1.44 -20.94 0.43
N ILE A 19 2.46 -20.96 1.28
CA ILE A 19 2.43 -20.29 2.60
C ILE A 19 2.30 -18.77 2.43
N GLN A 20 2.99 -18.19 1.44
CA GLN A 20 2.93 -16.75 1.16
C GLN A 20 1.57 -16.33 0.62
N SER A 21 1.00 -17.13 -0.27
CA SER A 21 -0.31 -16.87 -0.87
C SER A 21 -1.43 -16.98 0.16
N THR A 22 -1.31 -17.92 1.11
CA THR A 22 -2.26 -18.06 2.23
C THR A 22 -2.13 -16.92 3.25
N LEU A 23 -0.92 -16.50 3.61
CA LEU A 23 -0.68 -15.31 4.42
C LEU A 23 -1.26 -14.05 3.75
N ALA A 24 -0.96 -13.84 2.47
CA ALA A 24 -1.47 -12.71 1.71
C ALA A 24 -3.00 -12.72 1.65
N ALA A 25 -3.63 -13.88 1.39
CA ALA A 25 -5.08 -14.04 1.40
C ALA A 25 -5.68 -13.68 2.77
N GLY A 26 -5.02 -14.05 3.87
CA GLY A 26 -5.42 -13.65 5.23
C GLY A 26 -5.45 -12.13 5.42
N PHE A 27 -4.37 -11.44 5.06
CA PHE A 27 -4.31 -9.97 5.13
C PHE A 27 -5.37 -9.31 4.25
N VAL A 28 -5.53 -9.78 3.02
CA VAL A 28 -6.53 -9.24 2.08
C VAL A 28 -7.95 -9.45 2.61
N SER A 29 -8.26 -10.60 3.20
CA SER A 29 -9.56 -10.86 3.82
C SER A 29 -9.87 -9.89 4.96
N VAL A 30 -8.89 -9.61 5.84
CA VAL A 30 -9.04 -8.61 6.90
C VAL A 30 -9.29 -7.22 6.32
N PHE A 31 -8.57 -6.85 5.27
CA PHE A 31 -8.77 -5.56 4.59
C PHE A 31 -10.15 -5.46 3.93
N PHE A 32 -10.65 -6.52 3.28
CA PHE A 32 -12.03 -6.53 2.76
C PHE A 32 -13.08 -6.38 3.86
N LEU A 33 -12.89 -7.00 5.03
CA LEU A 33 -13.77 -6.80 6.18
C LEU A 33 -13.75 -5.34 6.64
N MET A 34 -12.58 -4.71 6.69
CA MET A 34 -12.47 -3.27 6.97
C MET A 34 -13.17 -2.41 5.91
N MET A 35 -13.06 -2.76 4.62
CA MET A 35 -13.77 -2.04 3.54
C MET A 35 -15.29 -2.06 3.75
N GLY A 36 -15.85 -3.21 4.13
CA GLY A 36 -17.28 -3.36 4.40
C GLY A 36 -17.77 -2.60 5.64
N LEU A 37 -16.88 -2.20 6.55
CA LEU A 37 -17.21 -1.45 7.76
C LEU A 37 -17.12 0.07 7.57
N PHE A 38 -16.29 0.55 6.65
CA PHE A 38 -15.93 1.96 6.57
C PHE A 38 -16.24 2.65 5.23
N GLU A 39 -16.71 1.95 4.19
CA GLU A 39 -17.00 2.49 2.84
C GLU A 39 -15.82 3.21 2.12
N TYR A 40 -14.60 3.22 2.68
CA TYR A 40 -13.42 3.86 2.08
C TYR A 40 -12.65 2.92 1.16
N GLY A 41 -13.22 2.64 -0.01
CA GLY A 41 -12.70 1.65 -0.94
C GLY A 41 -11.27 1.88 -1.44
N LEU A 42 -10.88 3.13 -1.70
CA LEU A 42 -9.59 3.42 -2.35
C LEU A 42 -8.39 3.26 -1.41
N VAL A 43 -8.52 3.68 -0.14
CA VAL A 43 -7.50 3.48 0.89
C VAL A 43 -7.26 1.99 1.09
N VAL A 44 -8.33 1.21 1.27
CA VAL A 44 -8.21 -0.23 1.51
C VAL A 44 -7.64 -0.95 0.27
N THR A 45 -8.10 -0.62 -0.93
CA THR A 45 -7.59 -1.21 -2.19
C THR A 45 -6.10 -0.95 -2.35
N SER A 46 -5.61 0.23 -1.97
CA SER A 46 -4.17 0.53 -1.99
C SER A 46 -3.35 -0.34 -1.02
N LEU A 47 -3.90 -0.66 0.15
CA LEU A 47 -3.27 -1.55 1.12
C LEU A 47 -3.25 -2.99 0.63
N ILE A 48 -4.32 -3.45 -0.03
CA ILE A 48 -4.38 -4.76 -0.70
C ILE A 48 -3.28 -4.87 -1.77
N ALA A 49 -3.11 -3.83 -2.60
CA ALA A 49 -2.03 -3.81 -3.59
C ALA A 49 -0.63 -3.84 -2.93
N SER A 50 -0.47 -3.18 -1.79
CA SER A 50 0.77 -3.21 -0.99
C SER A 50 1.07 -4.61 -0.47
N VAL A 51 0.07 -5.32 0.07
CA VAL A 51 0.17 -6.73 0.49
C VAL A 51 0.63 -7.59 -0.69
N PHE A 52 -0.01 -7.44 -1.84
CA PHE A 52 0.32 -8.22 -3.02
C PHE A 52 1.79 -8.02 -3.43
N ILE A 53 2.27 -6.77 -3.51
CA ILE A 53 3.67 -6.49 -3.86
C ILE A 53 4.64 -7.08 -2.81
N VAL A 54 4.35 -6.91 -1.53
CA VAL A 54 5.24 -7.36 -0.45
C VAL A 54 5.38 -8.88 -0.40
N PHE A 55 4.28 -9.63 -0.58
CA PHE A 55 4.29 -11.09 -0.45
C PHE A 55 4.57 -11.83 -1.77
N ILE A 56 4.10 -11.30 -2.91
CA ILE A 56 4.25 -11.95 -4.22
C ILE A 56 5.54 -11.52 -4.92
N PHE A 57 5.93 -10.25 -4.80
CA PHE A 57 7.14 -9.70 -5.43
C PHE A 57 8.12 -9.10 -4.41
N PRO A 58 8.59 -9.88 -3.41
CA PRO A 58 9.36 -9.40 -2.27
C PRO A 58 10.73 -8.79 -2.63
N MET A 59 11.29 -9.20 -3.78
CA MET A 59 12.58 -8.73 -4.32
C MET A 59 12.46 -7.49 -5.19
N SER A 60 11.23 -7.06 -5.53
CA SER A 60 11.03 -5.83 -6.29
C SER A 60 11.50 -4.61 -5.50
N PRO A 61 11.96 -3.53 -6.16
CA PRO A 61 12.26 -2.27 -5.49
C PRO A 61 11.03 -1.74 -4.73
N ALA A 62 9.82 -1.96 -5.25
CA ALA A 62 8.58 -1.55 -4.62
C ALA A 62 8.23 -2.29 -3.32
N ALA A 63 8.74 -3.51 -3.14
CA ALA A 63 8.55 -4.24 -1.90
C ALA A 63 9.55 -3.82 -0.81
N GLN A 64 10.62 -3.07 -1.11
CA GLN A 64 11.63 -2.70 -0.13
C GLN A 64 10.99 -1.95 1.05
N SER A 65 11.32 -2.33 2.29
CA SER A 65 10.68 -1.74 3.48
C SER A 65 10.87 -0.22 3.53
N ARG A 66 12.01 0.27 3.04
CA ARG A 66 12.29 1.71 2.87
C ARG A 66 11.30 2.37 1.90
N ASN A 67 11.01 1.77 0.76
CA ASN A 67 10.12 2.33 -0.26
C ASN A 67 8.66 2.23 0.14
N LEU A 68 8.28 1.12 0.78
CA LEU A 68 6.95 0.92 1.36
C LEU A 68 6.64 2.00 2.40
N ILE A 69 7.50 2.17 3.42
CA ILE A 69 7.26 3.17 4.48
C ILE A 69 7.40 4.59 3.92
N GLY A 70 8.48 4.87 3.18
CA GLY A 70 8.75 6.20 2.62
C GLY A 70 7.66 6.67 1.66
N GLY A 71 7.17 5.79 0.79
CA GLY A 71 6.06 6.07 -0.11
C GLY A 71 4.80 6.46 0.64
N HIS A 72 4.35 5.63 1.60
CA HIS A 72 3.14 5.91 2.37
C HIS A 72 3.27 7.16 3.25
N VAL A 73 4.45 7.49 3.78
CA VAL A 73 4.69 8.74 4.53
C VAL A 73 4.55 9.96 3.62
N ILE A 74 5.15 9.93 2.42
CA ILE A 74 5.02 11.02 1.44
C ILE A 74 3.56 11.17 1.02
N SER A 75 2.90 10.06 0.68
CA SER A 75 1.51 10.05 0.26
C SER A 75 0.56 10.51 1.37
N ALA A 76 0.83 10.18 2.62
CA ALA A 76 0.07 10.69 3.77
C ALA A 76 0.19 12.22 3.86
N ALA A 77 1.41 12.76 3.81
CA ALA A 77 1.65 14.19 3.89
C ALA A 77 0.98 14.96 2.73
N VAL A 78 1.14 14.47 1.50
CA VAL A 78 0.50 15.02 0.30
C VAL A 78 -1.02 14.91 0.38
N GLY A 79 -1.53 13.74 0.76
CA GLY A 79 -2.96 13.46 0.89
C GLY A 79 -3.64 14.41 1.87
N PHE A 80 -3.04 14.67 3.03
CA PHE A 80 -3.55 15.66 3.99
C PHE A 80 -3.51 17.08 3.47
N LEU A 81 -2.44 17.48 2.77
CA LEU A 81 -2.33 18.80 2.18
C LEU A 81 -3.43 19.03 1.14
N CYS A 82 -3.64 18.05 0.27
CA CYS A 82 -4.71 18.08 -0.74
C CYS A 82 -6.11 17.98 -0.13
N PHE A 83 -6.28 17.22 0.96
CA PHE A 83 -7.54 17.16 1.71
C PHE A 83 -7.90 18.52 2.31
N TYR A 84 -6.96 19.18 3.01
CA TYR A 84 -7.21 20.49 3.59
C TYR A 84 -7.47 21.55 2.52
N GLY A 85 -6.73 21.50 1.41
CA GLY A 85 -7.02 22.31 0.23
C GLY A 85 -8.46 22.08 -0.26
N ASN A 86 -8.86 20.83 -0.47
CA ASN A 86 -10.20 20.48 -0.90
C ASN A 86 -11.30 21.05 0.04
N VAL A 87 -11.14 20.89 1.35
CA VAL A 87 -12.08 21.45 2.34
C VAL A 87 -12.18 22.98 2.27
N LEU A 88 -11.06 23.68 2.07
CA LEU A 88 -11.06 25.15 1.96
C LEU A 88 -11.79 25.65 0.70
N PHE A 89 -11.65 24.96 -0.43
CA PHE A 89 -12.25 25.38 -1.71
C PHE A 89 -13.71 24.90 -1.89
N GLN A 90 -14.19 23.96 -1.08
CA GLN A 90 -15.56 23.44 -1.13
C GLN A 90 -16.66 24.46 -0.75
N GLY A 91 -16.31 25.63 -0.21
CA GLY A 91 -17.26 26.59 0.36
C GLY A 91 -18.26 27.27 -0.59
N ALA A 92 -18.20 27.09 -1.92
CA ALA A 92 -19.06 27.85 -2.85
C ALA A 92 -19.55 27.15 -4.14
N GLU A 93 -19.00 26.01 -4.57
CA GLU A 93 -19.25 25.43 -5.91
C GLU A 93 -19.23 23.90 -5.93
N SER A 94 -19.70 23.30 -7.05
CA SER A 94 -19.92 21.85 -7.22
C SER A 94 -18.84 20.94 -6.58
N VAL A 95 -19.24 20.28 -5.47
CA VAL A 95 -18.41 19.44 -4.59
C VAL A 95 -17.59 18.37 -5.34
N PHE A 96 -18.09 17.90 -6.47
CA PHE A 96 -17.47 16.81 -7.24
C PHE A 96 -16.21 17.25 -8.00
N VAL A 97 -16.22 18.42 -8.66
CA VAL A 97 -15.12 18.84 -9.55
C VAL A 97 -13.84 19.09 -8.76
N TYR A 98 -13.94 19.83 -7.65
CA TYR A 98 -12.78 20.07 -6.80
C TYR A 98 -12.23 18.79 -6.19
N THR A 99 -13.10 17.87 -5.76
CA THR A 99 -12.66 16.58 -5.19
C THR A 99 -11.87 15.76 -6.18
N VAL A 100 -12.31 15.69 -7.45
CA VAL A 100 -11.57 15.02 -8.53
C VAL A 100 -10.22 15.72 -8.79
N LEU A 101 -10.20 17.05 -8.85
CA LEU A 101 -8.96 17.82 -9.05
C LEU A 101 -7.95 17.58 -7.92
N PHE A 102 -8.39 17.63 -6.66
CA PHE A 102 -7.51 17.40 -5.51
C PHE A 102 -7.07 15.94 -5.40
N CYS A 103 -7.89 14.96 -5.80
CA CYS A 103 -7.44 13.57 -5.94
C CYS A 103 -6.35 13.43 -7.01
N GLY A 104 -6.54 14.04 -8.18
CA GLY A 104 -5.55 14.04 -9.25
C GLY A 104 -4.24 14.71 -8.82
N LEU A 105 -4.32 15.86 -8.14
CA LEU A 105 -3.17 16.54 -7.55
C LEU A 105 -2.46 15.69 -6.50
N ALA A 106 -3.20 14.99 -5.64
CA ALA A 106 -2.62 14.12 -4.62
C ALA A 106 -1.83 12.97 -5.26
N VAL A 107 -2.39 12.30 -6.28
CA VAL A 107 -1.69 11.23 -7.03
C VAL A 107 -0.46 11.78 -7.73
N PHE A 108 -0.60 12.90 -8.44
CA PHE A 108 0.49 13.53 -9.18
C PHE A 108 1.65 13.91 -8.25
N LEU A 109 1.36 14.67 -7.20
CA LEU A 109 2.38 15.18 -6.29
C LEU A 109 3.02 14.04 -5.48
N SER A 110 2.22 13.05 -5.07
CA SER A 110 2.75 11.85 -4.40
C SER A 110 3.68 11.06 -5.32
N THR A 111 3.30 10.86 -6.59
CA THR A 111 4.12 10.11 -7.56
C THR A 111 5.40 10.86 -7.90
N LEU A 112 5.30 12.19 -8.06
CA LEU A 112 6.44 13.06 -8.33
C LEU A 112 7.44 13.04 -7.17
N LEU A 113 6.97 13.22 -5.93
CA LEU A 113 7.85 13.20 -4.75
C LEU A 113 8.47 11.81 -4.54
N MET A 114 7.70 10.74 -4.73
CA MET A 114 8.24 9.38 -4.70
C MET A 114 9.35 9.17 -5.75
N ALA A 115 9.17 9.67 -6.97
CA ALA A 115 10.19 9.61 -8.02
C ALA A 115 11.44 10.44 -7.67
N LEU A 116 11.27 11.63 -7.08
CA LEU A 116 12.38 12.51 -6.69
C LEU A 116 13.22 11.93 -5.54
N PHE A 117 12.57 11.33 -4.54
CA PHE A 117 13.25 10.76 -3.37
C PHE A 117 13.68 9.28 -3.55
N GLY A 118 13.32 8.67 -4.68
CA GLY A 118 13.63 7.26 -4.99
C GLY A 118 12.81 6.26 -4.15
N PHE A 119 11.63 6.67 -3.66
CA PHE A 119 10.71 5.79 -2.94
C PHE A 119 9.66 5.22 -3.88
N GLU A 120 10.05 4.23 -4.68
CA GLU A 120 9.16 3.65 -5.68
C GLU A 120 8.12 2.73 -5.03
N HIS A 121 6.98 3.25 -4.57
CA HIS A 121 5.88 2.42 -4.08
C HIS A 121 4.54 2.88 -4.66
N PRO A 122 4.18 2.45 -5.89
CA PRO A 122 2.99 2.90 -6.60
C PRO A 122 1.67 2.82 -5.79
N PRO A 123 1.43 1.79 -4.94
CA PRO A 123 0.21 1.76 -4.13
C PRO A 123 0.03 2.98 -3.21
N ALA A 124 1.11 3.62 -2.77
CA ALA A 124 1.01 4.79 -1.91
C ALA A 124 0.35 5.99 -2.62
N ALA A 125 0.52 6.15 -3.94
CA ALA A 125 -0.18 7.21 -4.66
C ALA A 125 -1.71 7.06 -4.60
N ALA A 126 -2.22 5.82 -4.67
CA ALA A 126 -3.65 5.54 -4.50
C ALA A 126 -4.12 5.79 -3.06
N PHE A 127 -3.26 5.53 -2.07
CA PHE A 127 -3.51 5.87 -0.66
C PHE A 127 -3.73 7.38 -0.46
N ALA A 128 -2.89 8.21 -1.08
CA ALA A 128 -3.02 9.67 -1.07
C ALA A 128 -4.40 10.14 -1.57
N ALA A 129 -4.84 9.64 -2.73
CA ALA A 129 -6.18 9.95 -3.26
C ALA A 129 -7.30 9.44 -2.35
N GLY A 130 -7.11 8.25 -1.76
CA GLY A 130 -8.08 7.68 -0.83
C GLY A 130 -8.29 8.56 0.42
N LEU A 131 -7.24 9.23 0.91
CA LEU A 131 -7.36 10.18 2.01
C LEU A 131 -8.16 11.43 1.63
N VAL A 132 -7.99 11.94 0.40
CA VAL A 132 -8.77 13.09 -0.08
C VAL A 132 -10.27 12.74 -0.19
N LEU A 133 -10.59 11.52 -0.62
CA LEU A 133 -11.99 11.04 -0.69
C LEU A 133 -12.61 10.75 0.68
N SER A 134 -11.79 10.53 1.71
CA SER A 134 -12.24 10.18 3.06
C SER A 134 -12.65 11.43 3.84
N LEU A 135 -13.74 12.10 3.43
CA LEU A 135 -14.12 13.42 3.92
C LEU A 135 -14.38 13.50 5.43
N SER A 136 -14.92 12.44 6.01
CA SER A 136 -15.37 12.41 7.41
C SER A 136 -14.27 12.01 8.40
N VAL A 137 -13.35 11.12 8.01
CA VAL A 137 -12.36 10.51 8.93
C VAL A 137 -10.97 10.32 8.31
N PRO A 138 -10.39 11.34 7.65
CA PRO A 138 -9.11 11.18 6.93
C PRO A 138 -7.95 10.87 7.88
N VAL A 139 -7.96 11.43 9.10
CA VAL A 139 -6.93 11.18 10.12
C VAL A 139 -6.94 9.73 10.58
N LEU A 140 -8.13 9.18 10.87
CA LEU A 140 -8.28 7.79 11.30
C LEU A 140 -7.78 6.83 10.22
N MET A 141 -8.16 7.08 8.95
CA MET A 141 -7.74 6.25 7.83
C MET A 141 -6.23 6.34 7.57
N CYS A 142 -5.65 7.52 7.75
CA CYS A 142 -4.21 7.67 7.64
C CYS A 142 -3.47 6.88 8.73
N VAL A 143 -3.90 7.01 9.99
CA VAL A 143 -3.29 6.29 11.11
C VAL A 143 -3.42 4.78 10.91
N LEU A 144 -4.61 4.30 10.57
CA LEU A 144 -4.86 2.88 10.32
C LEU A 144 -4.01 2.37 9.15
N GLY A 145 -3.94 3.12 8.05
CA GLY A 145 -3.10 2.79 6.90
C GLY A 145 -1.62 2.70 7.24
N LEU A 146 -1.08 3.68 7.98
CA LEU A 146 0.31 3.67 8.40
C LEU A 146 0.62 2.50 9.36
N VAL A 147 -0.29 2.19 10.29
CA VAL A 147 -0.16 1.01 11.17
C VAL A 147 -0.12 -0.27 10.33
N CYS A 148 -1.02 -0.41 9.36
CA CYS A 148 -1.02 -1.56 8.44
C CYS A 148 0.30 -1.66 7.65
N VAL A 149 0.82 -0.54 7.15
CA VAL A 149 2.08 -0.49 6.41
C VAL A 149 3.28 -0.88 7.29
N LEU A 150 3.31 -0.44 8.55
CA LEU A 150 4.33 -0.83 9.52
C LEU A 150 4.26 -2.33 9.84
N LEU A 151 3.05 -2.88 10.00
CA LEU A 151 2.85 -4.32 10.17
C LEU A 151 3.37 -5.08 8.95
N LEU A 152 3.04 -4.65 7.72
CA LEU A 152 3.54 -5.29 6.50
C LEU A 152 5.06 -5.23 6.40
N ALA A 153 5.68 -4.10 6.74
CA ALA A 153 7.14 -3.96 6.78
C ALA A 153 7.78 -4.91 7.81
N PHE A 154 7.14 -5.08 8.97
CA PHE A 154 7.56 -6.01 10.02
C PHE A 154 7.46 -7.47 9.58
N PHE A 155 6.31 -7.89 9.05
CA PHE A 155 6.11 -9.24 8.52
C PHE A 155 7.09 -9.53 7.38
N LYS A 156 7.31 -8.57 6.47
CA LYS A 156 8.33 -8.71 5.43
C LYS A 156 9.70 -9.00 6.03
N LYS A 157 10.12 -8.26 7.05
CA LYS A 157 11.45 -8.44 7.68
C LYS A 157 11.60 -9.85 8.28
N ILE A 158 10.53 -10.40 8.86
CA ILE A 158 10.50 -11.77 9.38
C ILE A 158 10.56 -12.81 8.26
N LEU A 159 9.87 -12.55 7.15
CA LEU A 159 9.79 -13.47 6.02
C LEU A 159 11.01 -13.38 5.09
N LEU A 160 11.73 -12.26 5.06
CA LEU A 160 12.92 -12.01 4.24
C LEU A 160 14.01 -13.12 4.32
N PRO A 161 14.43 -13.61 5.51
CA PRO A 161 15.40 -14.69 5.61
C PRO A 161 14.97 -15.96 4.88
N PHE A 162 13.67 -16.27 4.85
CA PHE A 162 13.13 -17.42 4.12
C PHE A 162 13.17 -17.24 2.59
N TYR A 163 13.25 -16.00 2.10
CA TYR A 163 13.40 -15.70 0.68
C TYR A 163 14.87 -15.71 0.21
N CYS A 164 15.82 -15.31 1.08
CA CYS A 164 17.24 -15.23 0.75
C CYS A 164 18.03 -16.54 0.96
N GLU A 165 17.49 -17.52 1.70
CA GLU A 165 18.09 -18.86 1.85
C GLU A 165 17.91 -19.79 0.62
N ASN A 166 17.66 -19.23 -0.58
CA ASN A 166 17.48 -19.97 -1.84
C ASN A 166 18.48 -19.55 -2.91
#